data_AF-A0A1J3FHI3-F1
#
_entry.id   AF-A0A1J3FHI3-F1
#
_cell.length_a   1.000
_cell.length_b   1.000
_cell.length_c   1.000
_cell.angle_alpha   90.00
_cell.angle_beta   90.00
_cell.angle_gamma   90.00
#
_symmetry.space_group_name_H-M   'P 1'
#
loop_
_entity.id
_entity.type
_entity.pdbx_description
1 polymer ?
#
loop_
_entity_poly.entity_id
_entity_poly.type
_entity_poly.pdbx_seq_one_letter_code
_entity_poly.pdbx_strand_id
1 'polypeptide(L)'
;MDWEIYVVESKGGAIACMMLSLLCLGTWPALMSLLERRGRLPQHTYLDYSITNFLAAIFFAFVFGGISGSPPEAPSFITQLTQIQDNWPSVLFAMAGGVGLSVGNLATQYALAFVGLSVTEVTTASITVVIGTTVNYFLDNRLNRAEVLFSGVGCFLVAVCLGSALHSSNSADIEAKLGRVSGDCNTVNHEEHQRLFGVEEEEEVEMECAKEGTAAFLIALEDTRSIKVFGKSMVVGLGITFFAGLSFSLFSPLFNLATNDQWHTLIQGVPKLIIYTAFFYFSLSCFVIAVALNVRFLYKPVLDSPRSSFRGYLNDWNGRGWALLAGLICGFGNGLQFMGGQAAGYAASDAVQFTQL
;
A
#
# COMPACT_ATOMS: atom_id res chain seq x y z
N MET A 1 0.69 35.81 -10.32
CA MET A 1 1.78 35.08 -9.66
C MET A 1 1.93 33.84 -10.51
N ASP A 2 2.88 33.86 -11.43
CA ASP A 2 3.07 32.79 -12.39
C ASP A 2 3.85 31.68 -11.70
N TRP A 3 3.16 30.58 -11.38
CA TRP A 3 3.73 29.41 -10.75
C TRP A 3 4.12 28.40 -11.82
N GLU A 4 5.41 28.12 -11.93
CA GLU A 4 5.99 27.15 -12.87
C GLU A 4 5.94 25.72 -12.30
N ILE A 5 6.17 24.74 -13.18
CA ILE A 5 6.23 23.32 -12.83
C ILE A 5 7.51 23.05 -12.04
N TYR A 6 7.40 22.34 -10.92
CA TYR A 6 8.57 21.92 -10.15
C TYR A 6 9.10 20.57 -10.66
N VAL A 7 10.38 20.48 -11.03
CA VAL A 7 11.02 19.23 -11.46
C VAL A 7 12.26 18.98 -10.62
N VAL A 8 12.46 17.73 -10.19
CA VAL A 8 13.65 17.33 -9.43
C VAL A 8 14.80 17.05 -10.40
N GLU A 9 15.72 17.98 -10.53
CA GLU A 9 16.87 17.83 -11.45
C GLU A 9 18.14 17.32 -10.75
N SER A 10 18.25 17.55 -9.43
CA SER A 10 19.47 17.23 -8.69
C SER A 10 19.49 15.78 -8.20
N LYS A 11 20.65 15.13 -8.29
CA LYS A 11 20.86 13.78 -7.72
C LYS A 11 20.56 13.73 -6.22
N GLY A 12 20.96 14.77 -5.47
CA GLY A 12 20.67 14.88 -4.04
C GLY A 12 19.18 14.97 -3.76
N GLY A 13 18.43 15.74 -4.57
CA GLY A 13 16.98 15.82 -4.49
C GLY A 13 16.30 14.48 -4.80
N ALA A 14 16.74 13.78 -5.83
CA ALA A 14 16.21 12.46 -6.18
C ALA A 14 16.39 11.44 -5.03
N ILE A 15 17.59 11.39 -4.44
CA ILE A 15 17.88 10.53 -3.28
C ILE A 15 17.01 10.92 -2.08
N ALA A 16 16.87 12.21 -1.79
CA ALA A 16 16.04 12.68 -0.69
C ALA A 16 14.55 12.32 -0.89
N CYS A 17 14.02 12.47 -2.10
CA CYS A 17 12.67 12.04 -2.46
C CYS A 17 12.50 10.52 -2.24
N MET A 18 13.44 9.71 -2.71
CA MET A 18 13.39 8.26 -2.53
C MET A 18 13.48 7.87 -1.04
N MET A 19 14.35 8.49 -0.24
CA MET A 19 14.47 8.23 1.20
C MET A 19 13.23 8.62 1.99
N LEU A 20 12.63 9.77 1.67
CA LEU A 20 11.40 10.18 2.34
C LEU A 20 10.21 9.31 1.91
N SER A 21 10.16 8.93 0.63
CA SER A 21 9.18 7.98 0.11
C SER A 21 9.30 6.62 0.81
N LEU A 22 10.52 6.12 1.00
CA LEU A 22 10.84 4.88 1.71
C LEU A 22 10.22 4.86 3.12
N LEU A 23 10.38 5.95 3.88
CA LEU A 23 9.82 6.11 5.22
C LEU A 23 8.29 6.15 5.20
N CYS A 24 7.71 6.91 4.27
CA CYS A 24 6.26 7.03 4.14
C CYS A 24 5.63 5.68 3.76
N LEU A 25 6.14 5.05 2.70
CA LEU A 25 5.55 3.82 2.14
C LEU A 25 5.70 2.60 3.07
N GLY A 26 6.73 2.55 3.92
CA GLY A 26 6.83 1.53 4.97
C GLY A 26 5.91 1.76 6.18
N THR A 27 5.46 3.00 6.43
CA THR A 27 4.70 3.35 7.64
C THR A 27 3.20 3.11 7.51
N TRP A 28 2.60 3.38 6.35
CA TRP A 28 1.15 3.28 6.19
C TRP A 28 0.59 1.86 6.44
N PRO A 29 1.23 0.73 6.04
CA PRO A 29 0.68 -0.60 6.27
C PRO A 29 0.68 -0.96 7.76
N ALA A 30 1.65 -0.46 8.52
CA ALA A 30 1.70 -0.60 9.97
C ALA A 30 0.49 0.09 10.64
N LEU A 31 0.12 1.29 10.17
CA LEU A 31 -1.10 1.98 10.65
C LEU A 31 -2.37 1.20 10.31
N MET A 32 -2.43 0.60 9.12
CA MET A 32 -3.57 -0.24 8.71
C MET A 32 -3.69 -1.48 9.59
N SER A 33 -2.57 -2.15 9.88
CA SER A 33 -2.54 -3.31 10.78
C SER A 33 -2.93 -2.93 12.21
N LEU A 34 -2.47 -1.78 12.71
CA LEU A 34 -2.88 -1.26 14.03
C LEU A 34 -4.40 -1.06 14.12
N LEU A 35 -5.01 -0.49 13.08
CA LEU A 35 -6.45 -0.23 13.04
C LEU A 35 -7.28 -1.52 12.99
N GLU A 36 -6.81 -2.49 12.21
CA GLU A 36 -7.42 -3.83 12.13
C GLU A 36 -7.38 -4.51 13.51
N ARG A 37 -6.23 -4.50 14.18
CA ARG A 37 -6.07 -5.05 15.53
C ARG A 37 -6.93 -4.36 16.58
N ARG A 38 -7.20 -3.06 16.42
CA ARG A 38 -8.11 -2.28 17.28
C ARG A 38 -9.60 -2.46 16.95
N GLY A 39 -9.95 -3.34 16.02
CA GLY A 39 -11.34 -3.63 15.70
C GLY A 39 -11.99 -2.64 14.73
N ARG A 40 -11.25 -1.67 14.17
CA ARG A 40 -11.81 -0.79 13.14
C ARG A 40 -12.05 -1.60 11.86
N LEU A 41 -13.23 -1.43 11.29
CA LEU A 41 -13.62 -2.17 10.09
C LEU A 41 -12.69 -1.85 8.90
N PRO A 42 -12.22 -2.86 8.14
CA PRO A 42 -11.30 -2.65 7.02
C PRO A 42 -11.88 -1.67 5.98
N GLN A 43 -13.16 -1.82 5.65
CA GLN A 43 -13.84 -0.98 4.68
C GLN A 43 -14.00 0.48 5.14
N HIS A 44 -14.16 0.75 6.44
CA HIS A 44 -14.17 2.12 6.97
C HIS A 44 -12.78 2.73 6.87
N THR A 45 -11.78 1.95 7.30
CA THR A 45 -10.37 2.34 7.26
C THR A 45 -9.92 2.66 5.84
N TYR A 46 -10.26 1.82 4.86
CA TYR A 46 -9.84 2.01 3.48
C TYR A 46 -10.53 3.18 2.78
N LEU A 47 -11.79 3.47 3.13
CA LEU A 47 -12.49 4.68 2.66
C LEU A 47 -11.77 5.95 3.12
N ASP A 48 -11.48 6.07 4.42
CA ASP A 48 -10.75 7.22 4.99
C ASP A 48 -9.33 7.34 4.39
N TYR A 49 -8.62 6.22 4.27
CA TYR A 49 -7.33 6.12 3.60
C TYR A 49 -7.39 6.64 2.16
N SER A 50 -8.39 6.20 1.37
CA SER A 50 -8.50 6.57 -0.04
C SER A 50 -8.75 8.06 -0.26
N ILE A 51 -9.51 8.72 0.64
CA ILE A 51 -9.80 10.15 0.58
C ILE A 51 -8.51 10.95 0.71
N THR A 52 -7.73 10.69 1.75
CA THR A 52 -6.51 11.45 2.05
C THR A 52 -5.37 11.13 1.09
N ASN A 53 -5.30 9.89 0.60
CA ASN A 53 -4.40 9.51 -0.47
C ASN A 53 -4.68 10.32 -1.75
N PHE A 54 -5.94 10.50 -2.12
CA PHE A 54 -6.31 11.33 -3.27
C PHE A 54 -6.09 12.83 -3.02
N LEU A 55 -6.38 13.32 -1.81
CA LEU A 55 -6.10 14.71 -1.43
C LEU A 55 -4.60 15.03 -1.51
N ALA A 56 -3.72 14.08 -1.17
CA ALA A 56 -2.28 14.25 -1.39
C ALA A 56 -1.97 14.44 -2.88
N ALA A 57 -2.54 13.62 -3.77
CA ALA A 57 -2.32 13.81 -5.21
C ALA A 57 -2.84 15.15 -5.74
N ILE A 58 -3.99 15.62 -5.26
CA ILE A 58 -4.49 16.97 -5.55
C ILE A 58 -3.49 18.02 -5.07
N PHE A 59 -2.97 17.88 -3.84
CA PHE A 59 -1.95 18.79 -3.32
C PHE A 59 -0.72 18.83 -4.22
N PHE A 60 -0.17 17.68 -4.63
CA PHE A 60 0.99 17.64 -5.54
C PHE A 60 0.67 18.28 -6.90
N ALA A 61 -0.51 18.02 -7.46
CA ALA A 61 -0.96 18.60 -8.73
C ALA A 61 -1.00 20.14 -8.70
N PHE A 62 -1.56 20.74 -7.64
CA PHE A 62 -1.67 22.19 -7.54
C PHE A 62 -0.39 22.88 -7.07
N VAL A 63 0.41 22.23 -6.22
CA VAL A 63 1.64 22.84 -5.66
C VAL A 63 2.80 22.72 -6.63
N PHE A 64 2.93 21.60 -7.33
CA PHE A 64 4.10 21.32 -8.17
C PHE A 64 3.77 21.25 -9.68
N GLY A 65 2.50 21.10 -10.06
CA GLY A 65 2.08 20.96 -11.46
C GLY A 65 1.95 22.27 -12.25
N GLY A 66 2.12 23.43 -11.61
CA GLY A 66 2.00 24.75 -12.25
C GLY A 66 0.56 25.13 -12.62
N ILE A 67 0.25 26.43 -12.58
CA ILE A 67 -1.10 26.97 -12.84
C ILE A 67 -1.17 27.83 -14.12
N SER A 68 -0.10 28.60 -14.40
CA SER A 68 -0.08 29.57 -15.53
C SER A 68 1.24 29.59 -16.31
N GLY A 69 2.37 29.19 -15.72
CA GLY A 69 3.66 29.15 -16.40
C GLY A 69 3.85 27.83 -17.13
N SER A 70 3.77 27.83 -18.46
CA SER A 70 4.25 26.71 -19.27
C SER A 70 5.64 27.06 -19.79
N PRO A 71 6.72 26.38 -19.38
CA PRO A 71 7.94 26.41 -20.18
C PRO A 71 7.60 25.90 -21.60
N PRO A 72 8.37 26.29 -22.63
CA PRO A 72 8.11 25.87 -24.02
C PRO A 72 8.03 24.35 -24.22
N GLU A 73 8.56 23.58 -23.28
CA GLU A 73 8.80 22.13 -23.39
C GLU A 73 7.74 21.26 -22.69
N ALA A 74 6.92 21.81 -21.77
CA ALA A 74 5.87 21.03 -21.10
C ALA A 74 4.69 21.91 -20.63
N PRO A 75 3.44 21.61 -21.02
CA PRO A 75 2.27 22.33 -20.55
C PRO A 75 2.00 22.07 -19.05
N SER A 76 1.49 23.09 -18.36
CA SER A 76 1.10 23.00 -16.95
C SER A 76 -0.01 21.97 -16.69
N PHE A 77 -0.20 21.57 -15.43
CA PHE A 77 -1.28 20.67 -15.00
C PHE A 77 -2.65 21.11 -15.52
N ILE A 78 -3.01 22.39 -15.32
CA ILE A 78 -4.30 22.93 -15.75
C ILE A 78 -4.47 22.84 -17.28
N THR A 79 -3.40 23.11 -18.03
CA THR A 79 -3.39 22.98 -19.49
C THR A 79 -3.55 21.52 -19.92
N GLN A 80 -2.89 20.59 -19.25
CA GLN A 80 -3.02 19.17 -19.60
C GLN A 80 -4.41 18.59 -19.29
N LEU A 81 -5.12 19.13 -18.30
CA LEU A 81 -6.51 18.75 -18.03
C LEU A 81 -7.46 19.11 -19.20
N THR A 82 -7.14 20.11 -20.02
CA THR A 82 -7.96 20.46 -21.19
C THR A 82 -7.55 19.68 -22.45
N GLN A 83 -6.34 19.10 -22.46
CA GLN A 83 -5.76 18.34 -23.57
C GLN A 83 -5.97 16.82 -23.46
N ILE A 84 -6.95 16.37 -22.66
CA ILE A 84 -7.23 14.94 -22.46
C ILE A 84 -7.49 14.21 -23.79
N GLN A 85 -8.12 14.86 -24.76
CA GLN A 85 -8.42 14.24 -26.05
C GLN A 85 -7.15 13.85 -26.82
N ASP A 86 -6.08 14.63 -26.68
CA ASP A 86 -4.80 14.39 -27.36
C ASP A 86 -3.92 13.40 -26.56
N ASN A 87 -4.02 13.43 -25.22
CA ASN A 87 -3.19 12.67 -24.28
C ASN A 87 -3.87 11.42 -23.69
N TRP A 88 -5.01 11.00 -24.22
CA TRP A 88 -5.82 9.93 -23.63
C TRP A 88 -5.09 8.59 -23.40
N PRO A 89 -4.13 8.13 -24.25
CA PRO A 89 -3.42 6.87 -24.01
C PRO A 89 -2.58 6.93 -22.72
N SER A 90 -1.84 8.02 -22.52
CA SER A 90 -1.07 8.27 -21.30
C SER A 90 -1.96 8.37 -20.06
N VAL A 91 -3.12 9.03 -20.18
CA VAL A 91 -4.11 9.09 -19.10
C VAL A 91 -4.60 7.69 -18.74
N LEU A 92 -4.89 6.83 -19.72
CA LEU A 92 -5.30 5.45 -19.46
C LEU A 92 -4.22 4.61 -18.81
N PHE A 93 -2.95 4.76 -19.20
CA PHE A 93 -1.86 4.08 -18.51
C PHE A 93 -1.76 4.52 -17.05
N ALA A 94 -1.85 5.82 -16.76
CA ALA A 94 -1.88 6.32 -15.40
C ALA A 94 -3.06 5.74 -14.61
N MET A 95 -4.26 5.74 -15.20
CA MET A 95 -5.46 5.17 -14.56
C MET A 95 -5.35 3.65 -14.34
N ALA A 96 -4.79 2.90 -15.29
CA ALA A 96 -4.58 1.46 -15.16
C ALA A 96 -3.59 1.16 -14.02
N GLY A 97 -2.51 1.94 -13.93
CA GLY A 97 -1.56 1.85 -12.81
C GLY A 97 -2.23 2.15 -11.47
N GLY A 98 -3.10 3.15 -11.43
CA GLY A 98 -3.83 3.51 -10.21
C GLY A 98 -4.83 2.44 -9.78
N VAL A 99 -5.55 1.83 -10.72
CA VAL A 99 -6.40 0.67 -10.43
C VAL A 99 -5.56 -0.49 -9.87
N GLY A 100 -4.41 -0.79 -10.48
CA GLY A 100 -3.48 -1.83 -10.00
C GLY A 100 -3.02 -1.57 -8.57
N LEU A 101 -2.54 -0.35 -8.27
CA LEU A 101 -2.12 0.03 -6.91
C LEU A 101 -3.27 -0.05 -5.91
N SER A 102 -4.45 0.46 -6.25
CA SER A 102 -5.59 0.48 -5.32
C SER A 102 -6.13 -0.92 -5.03
N VAL A 103 -6.17 -1.80 -6.03
CA VAL A 103 -6.54 -3.22 -5.82
C VAL A 103 -5.47 -3.93 -4.99
N GLY A 104 -4.19 -3.68 -5.26
CA GLY A 104 -3.08 -4.23 -4.47
C GLY A 104 -3.10 -3.77 -3.01
N ASN A 105 -3.32 -2.49 -2.76
CA ASN A 105 -3.42 -1.90 -1.42
C ASN A 105 -4.62 -2.46 -0.65
N LEU A 106 -5.75 -2.63 -1.32
CA LEU A 106 -6.95 -3.23 -0.73
C LEU A 106 -6.69 -4.71 -0.39
N ALA A 107 -6.12 -5.48 -1.31
CA ALA A 107 -5.74 -6.86 -1.06
C ALA A 107 -4.74 -6.98 0.11
N THR A 108 -3.75 -6.07 0.17
CA THR A 108 -2.77 -5.97 1.26
C THR A 108 -3.46 -5.76 2.60
N GLN A 109 -4.44 -4.85 2.71
CA GLN A 109 -5.19 -4.63 3.95
C GLN A 109 -5.80 -5.93 4.51
N TYR A 110 -6.38 -6.77 3.64
CA TYR A 110 -6.90 -8.06 4.07
C TYR A 110 -5.78 -9.05 4.37
N ALA A 111 -4.75 -9.16 3.52
CA ALA A 111 -3.62 -10.06 3.74
C ALA A 111 -2.91 -9.82 5.09
N LEU A 112 -2.75 -8.55 5.48
CA LEU A 112 -2.16 -8.15 6.77
C LEU A 112 -2.84 -8.82 7.96
N ALA A 113 -4.16 -9.05 7.90
CA ALA A 113 -4.86 -9.73 8.97
C ALA A 113 -4.51 -11.22 9.05
N PHE A 114 -4.35 -11.89 7.90
CA PHE A 114 -4.16 -13.34 7.82
C PHE A 114 -2.71 -13.79 8.05
N VAL A 115 -1.75 -13.13 7.40
CA VAL A 115 -0.33 -13.56 7.42
C VAL A 115 0.58 -12.55 8.12
N GLY A 116 0.00 -11.45 8.63
CA GLY A 116 0.72 -10.43 9.36
C GLY A 116 1.52 -9.48 8.47
N LEU A 117 2.05 -8.43 9.10
CA LEU A 117 2.81 -7.37 8.46
C LEU A 117 4.06 -7.92 7.75
N SER A 118 4.91 -8.68 8.47
CA SER A 118 6.18 -9.17 7.95
C SER A 118 6.04 -10.04 6.69
N VAL A 119 5.10 -11.00 6.64
CA VAL A 119 4.95 -11.84 5.43
C VAL A 119 4.33 -11.07 4.28
N THR A 120 3.31 -10.27 4.58
CA THR A 120 2.56 -9.54 3.54
C THR A 120 3.51 -8.61 2.80
N GLU A 121 4.16 -7.72 3.56
CA GLU A 121 5.00 -6.63 3.05
C GLU A 121 6.22 -7.19 2.31
N VAL A 122 6.92 -8.17 2.88
CA VAL A 122 8.11 -8.77 2.27
C VAL A 122 7.78 -9.47 0.95
N THR A 123 6.66 -10.20 0.91
CA THR A 123 6.25 -10.94 -0.30
C THR A 123 5.75 -9.99 -1.39
N THR A 124 4.94 -8.99 -1.03
CA THR A 124 4.45 -7.99 -2.00
C THR A 124 5.58 -7.18 -2.59
N ALA A 125 6.52 -6.71 -1.76
CA ALA A 125 7.69 -5.98 -2.22
C ALA A 125 8.57 -6.82 -3.13
N SER A 126 8.78 -8.11 -2.82
CA SER A 126 9.57 -9.01 -3.67
C SER A 126 9.03 -9.15 -5.07
N ILE A 127 7.74 -9.39 -5.20
CA ILE A 127 7.09 -9.52 -6.51
C ILE A 127 7.15 -8.18 -7.24
N THR A 128 6.85 -7.09 -6.53
CA THR A 128 6.82 -5.73 -7.07
C THR A 128 8.18 -5.30 -7.59
N VAL A 129 9.25 -5.47 -6.82
CA VAL A 129 10.60 -5.07 -7.19
C VAL A 129 11.12 -5.95 -8.32
N VAL A 130 11.02 -7.28 -8.21
CA VAL A 130 11.57 -8.17 -9.25
C VAL A 130 10.91 -7.89 -10.60
N ILE A 131 9.57 -7.82 -10.65
CA ILE A 131 8.85 -7.60 -11.90
C ILE A 131 8.95 -6.13 -12.33
N GLY A 132 8.62 -5.19 -11.43
CA GLY A 132 8.59 -3.76 -11.72
C GLY A 132 9.94 -3.22 -12.16
N THR A 133 11.00 -3.49 -11.40
CA THR A 133 12.36 -3.06 -11.75
C THR A 133 12.82 -3.68 -13.07
N THR A 134 12.50 -4.95 -13.34
CA THR A 134 12.87 -5.60 -14.61
C THR A 134 12.15 -4.95 -15.80
N VAL A 135 10.83 -4.76 -15.70
CA VAL A 135 10.04 -4.15 -16.78
C VAL A 135 10.48 -2.70 -17.00
N ASN A 136 10.60 -1.92 -15.93
CA ASN A 136 11.05 -0.53 -16.00
C ASN A 136 12.47 -0.40 -16.53
N TYR A 137 13.39 -1.33 -16.22
CA TYR A 137 14.74 -1.33 -16.77
C TYR A 137 14.74 -1.37 -18.30
N PHE A 138 13.84 -2.17 -18.89
CA PHE A 138 13.69 -2.22 -20.35
C PHE A 138 12.90 -1.02 -20.89
N LEU A 139 11.86 -0.56 -20.19
CA LEU A 139 11.11 0.64 -20.59
C LEU A 139 11.99 1.89 -20.58
N ASP A 140 12.88 2.05 -19.61
CA ASP A 140 13.80 3.18 -19.49
C ASP A 140 15.03 3.04 -20.41
N ASN A 141 14.95 2.22 -21.46
CA ASN A 141 16.05 1.99 -22.41
C ASN A 141 17.38 1.64 -21.72
N ARG A 142 17.31 0.90 -20.60
CA ARG A 142 18.48 0.46 -19.82
C ARG A 142 19.28 1.63 -19.22
N LEU A 143 18.60 2.71 -18.83
CA LEU A 143 19.19 3.89 -18.20
C LEU A 143 20.12 3.55 -17.02
N ASN A 144 19.67 2.65 -16.14
CA ASN A 144 20.41 2.27 -14.94
C ASN A 144 21.48 1.21 -15.24
N ARG A 145 22.56 1.18 -14.45
CA ARG A 145 23.59 0.12 -14.61
C ARG A 145 23.04 -1.22 -14.13
N ALA A 146 22.92 -2.18 -15.04
CA ALA A 146 22.37 -3.51 -14.76
C ALA A 146 23.07 -4.21 -13.59
N GLU A 147 24.41 -4.15 -13.56
CA GLU A 147 25.23 -4.78 -12.52
C GLU A 147 24.85 -4.28 -11.12
N VAL A 148 24.66 -2.97 -10.95
CA VAL A 148 24.30 -2.37 -9.65
C VAL A 148 22.84 -2.63 -9.32
N LEU A 149 21.94 -2.44 -10.29
CA LEU A 149 20.50 -2.57 -10.10
C LEU A 149 20.11 -4.01 -9.72
N PHE A 150 20.48 -4.99 -10.54
CA PHE A 150 20.10 -6.39 -10.32
C PHE A 150 20.90 -7.04 -9.20
N SER A 151 22.14 -6.59 -8.92
CA SER A 151 22.82 -7.00 -7.68
C SER A 151 22.09 -6.51 -6.44
N GLY A 152 21.51 -5.30 -6.47
CA GLY A 152 20.66 -4.79 -5.40
C GLY A 152 19.40 -5.64 -5.21
N VAL A 153 18.69 -5.95 -6.31
CA VAL A 153 17.52 -6.85 -6.30
C VAL A 153 17.90 -8.24 -5.76
N GLY A 154 19.05 -8.79 -6.16
CA GLY A 154 19.54 -10.07 -5.66
C GLY A 154 19.82 -10.06 -4.16
N CYS A 155 20.46 -9.00 -3.65
CA CYS A 155 20.68 -8.81 -2.21
C CYS A 155 19.35 -8.74 -1.44
N PHE A 156 18.37 -8.02 -1.99
CA PHE A 156 17.03 -7.95 -1.42
C PHE A 156 16.34 -9.32 -1.36
N LEU A 157 16.43 -10.13 -2.41
CA LEU A 157 15.88 -11.49 -2.42
C LEU A 157 16.50 -12.39 -1.35
N VAL A 158 17.80 -12.24 -1.07
CA VAL A 158 18.45 -12.97 0.04
C VAL A 158 17.87 -12.54 1.39
N ALA A 159 17.68 -11.23 1.61
CA ALA A 159 17.06 -10.71 2.83
C ALA A 159 15.62 -11.25 3.02
N VAL A 160 14.84 -11.30 1.93
CA VAL A 160 13.50 -11.89 1.90
C VAL A 160 13.51 -13.38 2.30
N CYS A 161 14.43 -14.17 1.74
CA CYS A 161 14.54 -15.59 2.08
C CYS A 161 14.87 -15.79 3.57
N LEU A 162 15.77 -14.98 4.13
CA LEU A 162 16.10 -15.00 5.55
C LEU A 162 14.89 -14.60 6.41
N GLY A 163 14.16 -13.55 6.03
CA GLY A 163 12.94 -13.10 6.71
C GLY A 163 11.85 -14.16 6.70
N SER A 164 11.64 -14.84 5.56
CA SER A 164 10.67 -15.93 5.42
C SER A 164 11.02 -17.14 6.29
N ALA A 165 12.30 -17.51 6.37
CA ALA A 165 12.75 -18.59 7.24
C ALA A 165 12.50 -18.26 8.74
N LEU A 166 12.80 -17.03 9.16
CA LEU A 166 12.48 -16.54 10.50
C LEU A 166 10.97 -16.57 10.78
N HIS A 167 10.15 -16.15 9.81
CA HIS A 167 8.70 -16.17 9.98
C HIS A 167 8.16 -17.60 10.12
N SER A 168 8.62 -18.54 9.28
CA SER A 168 8.21 -19.95 9.38
C SER A 168 8.56 -20.54 10.75
N SER A 169 9.73 -20.20 11.30
CA SER A 169 10.10 -20.59 12.66
C SER A 169 9.17 -19.97 13.72
N ASN A 170 8.75 -18.72 13.53
CA ASN A 170 7.85 -18.02 14.45
C ASN A 170 6.42 -18.57 14.37
N SER A 171 5.92 -18.92 13.18
CA SER A 171 4.61 -19.56 13.02
C SER A 171 4.55 -20.91 13.73
N ALA A 172 5.62 -21.72 13.63
CA ALA A 172 5.72 -22.99 14.34
C ALA A 172 5.76 -22.80 15.88
N ASP A 173 6.41 -21.75 16.36
CA ASP A 173 6.39 -21.39 17.80
C ASP A 173 5.00 -20.95 18.27
N ILE A 174 4.29 -20.15 17.47
CA ILE A 174 2.90 -19.75 17.74
C ILE A 174 1.98 -20.98 17.80
N GLU A 175 2.08 -21.89 16.83
CA GLU A 175 1.31 -23.13 16.80
C GLU A 175 1.63 -24.00 18.03
N ALA A 176 2.89 -24.11 18.43
CA ALA A 176 3.27 -24.84 19.64
C ALA A 176 2.70 -24.20 20.92
N LYS A 177 2.69 -22.86 21.01
CA LYS A 177 2.10 -22.13 22.14
C LYS A 177 0.59 -22.31 22.22
N LEU A 178 -0.11 -22.22 21.09
CA LEU A 178 -1.56 -22.44 21.02
C LEU A 178 -1.92 -23.92 21.23
N GLY A 179 -1.12 -24.85 20.69
CA GLY A 179 -1.30 -26.28 20.87
C GLY A 179 -1.08 -26.74 22.31
N ARG A 180 -0.18 -26.08 23.07
CA ARG A 180 -0.04 -26.29 24.52
C ARG A 180 -1.27 -25.84 25.30
N VAL A 181 -2.02 -24.86 24.79
CA VAL A 181 -3.31 -24.44 25.37
C VAL A 181 -4.43 -25.39 24.91
N SER A 182 -4.45 -25.80 23.64
CA SER A 182 -5.47 -26.70 23.07
C SER A 182 -5.34 -28.16 23.52
N GLY A 183 -4.15 -28.59 23.96
CA GLY A 183 -3.94 -29.87 24.64
C GLY A 183 -4.65 -29.96 26.00
N ASP A 184 -5.07 -28.82 26.55
CA ASP A 184 -5.91 -28.71 27.76
C ASP A 184 -7.39 -28.36 27.46
N CYS A 185 -7.74 -27.93 26.24
CA CYS A 185 -9.15 -27.80 25.83
C CYS A 185 -9.35 -27.73 24.31
N ASN A 186 -10.23 -28.59 23.80
CA ASN A 186 -10.96 -28.26 22.57
C ASN A 186 -12.13 -27.37 22.98
N THR A 187 -12.17 -26.15 22.44
CA THR A 187 -13.03 -25.00 22.81
C THR A 187 -12.53 -24.24 24.05
N VAL A 188 -11.97 -23.04 23.82
CA VAL A 188 -11.69 -22.09 24.89
C VAL A 188 -13.04 -21.64 25.44
N ASN A 189 -13.52 -22.30 26.49
CA ASN A 189 -14.71 -21.90 27.23
C ASN A 189 -14.41 -20.67 28.09
N HIS A 190 -15.47 -19.96 28.47
CA HIS A 190 -15.41 -18.75 29.31
C HIS A 190 -14.59 -18.94 30.60
N GLU A 191 -14.53 -20.16 31.13
CA GLU A 191 -13.79 -20.56 32.34
C GLU A 191 -12.27 -20.64 32.13
N GLU A 192 -11.79 -20.98 30.93
CA GLU A 192 -10.36 -20.98 30.62
C GLU A 192 -9.82 -19.58 30.37
N HIS A 193 -10.67 -18.72 29.80
CA HIS A 193 -10.41 -17.29 29.69
C HIS A 193 -10.18 -16.68 31.09
N GLN A 194 -10.98 -17.06 32.09
CA GLN A 194 -10.76 -16.64 33.48
C GLN A 194 -9.46 -17.19 34.09
N ARG A 195 -9.08 -18.44 33.80
CA ARG A 195 -7.83 -19.04 34.32
C ARG A 195 -6.56 -18.46 33.70
N LEU A 196 -6.58 -18.16 32.40
CA LEU A 196 -5.40 -17.70 31.66
C LEU A 196 -5.02 -16.25 32.01
N PHE A 197 -6.03 -15.44 32.38
CA PHE A 197 -5.87 -14.03 32.75
C PHE A 197 -5.97 -13.76 34.26
N GLY A 198 -6.39 -14.75 35.06
CA GLY A 198 -6.42 -14.65 36.53
C GLY A 198 -7.41 -13.62 37.08
N VAL A 199 -8.55 -13.44 36.41
CA VAL A 199 -9.54 -12.40 36.74
C VAL A 199 -10.78 -13.05 37.37
N GLU A 200 -11.12 -12.66 38.60
CA GLU A 200 -12.24 -13.24 39.37
C GLU A 200 -13.62 -12.64 39.05
N GLU A 201 -13.75 -11.58 38.24
CA GLU A 201 -15.04 -11.01 37.82
C GLU A 201 -14.99 -10.48 36.37
N GLU A 202 -16.14 -10.09 35.81
CA GLU A 202 -16.35 -9.56 34.45
C GLU A 202 -15.60 -8.23 34.15
N GLU A 203 -14.29 -8.18 34.37
CA GLU A 203 -13.46 -7.07 33.87
C GLU A 203 -13.05 -7.37 32.42
N GLU A 204 -13.23 -6.37 31.55
CA GLU A 204 -12.67 -6.38 30.19
C GLU A 204 -11.18 -6.72 30.29
N VAL A 205 -10.78 -7.86 29.72
CA VAL A 205 -9.38 -8.29 29.73
C VAL A 205 -8.53 -7.25 28.99
N GLU A 206 -7.88 -6.37 29.75
CA GLU A 206 -7.00 -5.36 29.20
C GLU A 206 -5.80 -6.05 28.53
N MET A 207 -5.64 -5.79 27.23
CA MET A 207 -4.49 -6.21 26.42
C MET A 207 -3.14 -5.80 27.07
N GLU A 208 -3.15 -4.80 27.96
CA GLU A 208 -1.98 -4.33 28.72
C GLU A 208 -1.40 -5.38 29.69
N CYS A 209 -2.17 -6.38 30.14
CA CYS A 209 -1.70 -7.38 31.11
C CYS A 209 -0.97 -8.58 30.46
N ALA A 210 -1.26 -8.86 29.18
CA ALA A 210 -0.70 -10.03 28.50
C ALA A 210 0.56 -9.70 27.68
N LYS A 211 1.66 -10.41 27.97
CA LYS A 211 2.91 -10.25 27.23
C LYS A 211 2.73 -10.62 25.76
N GLU A 212 3.17 -9.74 24.85
CA GLU A 212 3.13 -9.97 23.41
C GLU A 212 3.74 -11.32 23.02
N GLY A 213 3.10 -12.03 22.08
CA GLY A 213 3.55 -13.34 21.60
C GLY A 213 3.24 -14.52 22.53
N THR A 214 2.46 -14.32 23.60
CA THR A 214 1.85 -15.39 24.41
C THR A 214 0.50 -15.83 23.83
N ALA A 215 0.04 -17.04 24.18
CA ALA A 215 -1.27 -17.53 23.76
C ALA A 215 -2.41 -16.65 24.28
N ALA A 216 -2.32 -16.16 25.52
CA ALA A 216 -3.27 -15.21 26.10
C ALA A 216 -3.39 -13.94 25.27
N PHE A 217 -2.26 -13.33 24.92
CA PHE A 217 -2.23 -12.16 24.06
C PHE A 217 -2.89 -12.43 22.68
N LEU A 218 -2.63 -13.59 22.08
CA LEU A 218 -3.19 -13.95 20.77
C LEU A 218 -4.72 -14.14 20.84
N ILE A 219 -5.24 -14.71 21.91
CA ILE A 219 -6.69 -14.87 22.13
C ILE A 219 -7.35 -13.50 22.32
N ALA A 220 -6.82 -12.64 23.20
CA ALA A 220 -7.35 -11.30 23.39
C ALA A 220 -7.27 -10.44 22.11
N LEU A 221 -6.21 -10.61 21.31
CA LEU A 221 -6.08 -9.97 20.02
C LEU A 221 -7.15 -10.46 19.03
N GLU A 222 -7.43 -11.76 19.02
CA GLU A 222 -8.48 -12.33 18.17
C GLU A 222 -9.85 -11.77 18.52
N ASP A 223 -10.14 -11.48 19.78
CA ASP A 223 -11.43 -10.90 20.20
C ASP A 223 -11.59 -9.44 19.80
N THR A 224 -10.52 -8.66 19.88
CA THR A 224 -10.54 -7.21 19.59
C THR A 224 -10.47 -6.88 18.10
N ARG A 225 -9.77 -7.69 17.31
CA ARG A 225 -9.54 -7.39 15.89
C ARG A 225 -10.79 -7.45 15.02
N SER A 226 -10.76 -6.71 13.91
CA SER A 226 -11.90 -6.60 12.99
C SER A 226 -12.03 -7.76 12.01
N ILE A 227 -10.94 -8.44 11.64
CA ILE A 227 -10.98 -9.63 10.79
C ILE A 227 -10.63 -10.84 11.64
N LYS A 228 -11.59 -11.73 11.88
CA LYS A 228 -11.32 -13.00 12.57
C LYS A 228 -10.54 -13.94 11.66
N VAL A 229 -9.43 -14.48 12.14
CA VAL A 229 -8.53 -15.37 11.39
C VAL A 229 -8.29 -16.71 12.06
N PHE A 230 -8.68 -16.88 13.33
CA PHE A 230 -8.58 -18.19 13.98
C PHE A 230 -9.38 -19.25 13.20
N GLY A 231 -8.75 -20.39 12.97
CA GLY A 231 -9.31 -21.48 12.16
C GLY A 231 -9.30 -21.25 10.65
N LYS A 232 -8.79 -20.12 10.15
CA LYS A 232 -8.66 -19.86 8.71
C LYS A 232 -7.32 -20.34 8.18
N SER A 233 -7.32 -20.82 6.93
CA SER A 233 -6.11 -21.31 6.27
C SER A 233 -5.15 -20.18 5.90
N MET A 234 -3.89 -20.32 6.32
CA MET A 234 -2.79 -19.42 5.94
C MET A 234 -2.62 -19.33 4.40
N VAL A 235 -2.99 -20.39 3.67
CA VAL A 235 -2.93 -20.44 2.20
C VAL A 235 -3.80 -19.35 1.57
N VAL A 236 -4.95 -19.02 2.16
CA VAL A 236 -5.82 -17.95 1.66
C VAL A 236 -5.10 -16.60 1.79
N GLY A 237 -4.49 -16.34 2.94
CA GLY A 237 -3.72 -15.12 3.16
C GLY A 237 -2.54 -15.00 2.18
N LEU A 238 -1.75 -16.07 2.02
CA LEU A 238 -0.65 -16.12 1.06
C LEU A 238 -1.11 -15.89 -0.39
N GLY A 239 -2.26 -16.44 -0.78
CA GLY A 239 -2.86 -16.21 -2.09
C GLY A 239 -3.22 -14.74 -2.33
N ILE A 240 -3.80 -14.08 -1.32
CA ILE A 240 -4.13 -12.64 -1.39
C ILE A 240 -2.83 -11.81 -1.46
N THR A 241 -1.81 -12.15 -0.66
CA THR A 241 -0.51 -11.50 -0.70
C THR A 241 0.15 -11.59 -2.07
N PHE A 242 0.14 -12.78 -2.69
CA PHE A 242 0.69 -12.98 -4.03
C PHE A 242 -0.06 -12.13 -5.08
N PHE A 243 -1.39 -12.12 -5.01
CA PHE A 243 -2.21 -11.27 -5.88
C PHE A 243 -1.94 -9.77 -5.69
N ALA A 244 -1.75 -9.33 -4.44
CA ALA A 244 -1.39 -7.95 -4.14
C ALA A 244 -0.04 -7.57 -4.76
N GLY A 245 0.98 -8.42 -4.61
CA GLY A 245 2.31 -8.21 -5.19
C GLY A 245 2.28 -8.13 -6.73
N LEU A 246 1.49 -9.01 -7.38
CA LEU A 246 1.28 -8.92 -8.83
C LEU A 246 0.60 -7.61 -9.22
N SER A 247 -0.44 -7.19 -8.49
CA SER A 247 -1.14 -5.93 -8.76
C SER A 247 -0.23 -4.71 -8.61
N PHE A 248 0.64 -4.72 -7.60
CA PHE A 248 1.64 -3.69 -7.39
C PHE A 248 2.73 -3.68 -8.47
N SER A 249 3.15 -4.83 -8.97
CA SER A 249 4.16 -4.88 -10.04
C SER A 249 3.78 -4.13 -11.32
N LEU A 250 2.48 -3.86 -11.52
CA LEU A 250 1.97 -3.16 -12.70
C LEU A 250 2.03 -1.64 -12.57
N PHE A 251 1.92 -1.07 -11.36
CA PHE A 251 1.63 0.37 -11.22
C PHE A 251 2.78 1.23 -11.72
N SER A 252 4.02 0.88 -11.40
CA SER A 252 5.20 1.68 -11.75
C SER A 252 5.53 1.62 -13.25
N PRO A 253 5.55 0.44 -13.91
CA PRO A 253 5.65 0.37 -15.36
C PRO A 253 4.56 1.14 -16.10
N LEU A 254 3.31 1.07 -15.64
CA LEU A 254 2.20 1.80 -16.24
C LEU A 254 2.35 3.32 -16.02
N PHE A 255 2.85 3.73 -14.86
CA PHE A 255 3.15 5.13 -14.59
C PHE A 255 4.29 5.66 -15.47
N ASN A 256 5.34 4.87 -15.65
CA ASN A 256 6.43 5.18 -16.57
C ASN A 256 5.92 5.36 -18.00
N LEU A 257 5.09 4.44 -18.50
CA LEU A 257 4.45 4.57 -19.80
C LEU A 257 3.60 5.84 -19.91
N ALA A 258 2.88 6.21 -18.85
CA ALA A 258 2.08 7.43 -18.83
C ALA A 258 2.94 8.70 -18.98
N THR A 259 4.07 8.79 -18.28
CA THR A 259 4.90 10.02 -18.26
C THR A 259 5.97 10.06 -19.34
N ASN A 260 6.49 8.91 -19.76
CA ASN A 260 7.62 8.84 -20.70
C ASN A 260 7.22 8.41 -22.12
N ASP A 261 6.01 7.86 -22.32
CA ASP A 261 5.49 7.36 -23.59
C ASP A 261 6.47 6.43 -24.33
N GLN A 262 7.05 5.47 -23.60
CA GLN A 262 8.07 4.54 -24.12
C GLN A 262 7.55 3.62 -25.24
N TRP A 263 6.23 3.49 -25.38
CA TRP A 263 5.59 2.76 -26.47
C TRP A 263 5.16 3.64 -27.64
N HIS A 264 5.48 4.94 -27.64
CA HIS A 264 5.15 5.89 -28.72
C HIS A 264 3.65 5.86 -29.07
N THR A 265 2.80 5.87 -28.05
CA THR A 265 1.35 5.80 -28.18
C THR A 265 0.73 7.16 -28.45
N LEU A 266 1.44 8.25 -28.13
CA LEU A 266 1.00 9.61 -28.41
C LEU A 266 1.25 9.99 -29.87
N ILE A 267 0.36 10.85 -30.41
CA ILE A 267 0.52 11.43 -31.73
C ILE A 267 1.73 12.38 -31.73
N GLN A 268 2.48 12.42 -32.83
CA GLN A 268 3.66 13.28 -32.96
C GLN A 268 3.30 14.76 -32.71
N GLY A 269 4.03 15.40 -31.78
CA GLY A 269 3.82 16.80 -31.39
C GLY A 269 2.91 16.98 -30.18
N VAL A 270 2.25 15.92 -29.69
CA VAL A 270 1.50 15.97 -28.43
C VAL A 270 2.48 15.91 -27.25
N PRO A 271 2.41 16.85 -26.29
CA PRO A 271 3.31 16.88 -25.14
C PRO A 271 2.99 15.76 -24.16
N LYS A 272 4.04 15.11 -23.64
CA LYS A 272 3.92 14.03 -22.64
C LYS A 272 3.27 14.51 -21.36
N LEU A 273 2.59 13.60 -20.66
CA LEU A 273 1.95 13.89 -19.39
C LEU A 273 3.03 14.22 -18.33
N ILE A 274 2.93 15.38 -17.67
CA ILE A 274 3.83 15.69 -16.55
C ILE A 274 3.48 14.78 -15.37
N ILE A 275 4.44 14.49 -14.49
CA ILE A 275 4.25 13.59 -13.34
C ILE A 275 2.98 13.94 -12.57
N TYR A 276 2.77 15.22 -12.26
CA TYR A 276 1.69 15.61 -11.36
C TYR A 276 0.31 15.41 -11.97
N THR A 277 0.18 15.60 -13.28
CA THR A 277 -1.04 15.25 -14.03
C THR A 277 -1.23 13.73 -14.08
N ALA A 278 -0.16 12.97 -14.33
CA ALA A 278 -0.20 11.51 -14.30
C ALA A 278 -0.61 11.00 -12.91
N PHE A 279 -0.03 11.55 -11.85
CA PHE A 279 -0.32 11.19 -10.47
C PHE A 279 -1.74 11.56 -10.04
N PHE A 280 -2.27 12.67 -10.57
CA PHE A 280 -3.67 13.03 -10.38
C PHE A 280 -4.62 11.98 -10.98
N TYR A 281 -4.46 11.61 -12.27
CA TYR A 281 -5.32 10.61 -12.91
C TYR A 281 -5.16 9.21 -12.31
N PHE A 282 -3.91 8.85 -12.01
CA PHE A 282 -3.57 7.64 -11.27
C PHE A 282 -4.36 7.60 -9.95
N SER A 283 -4.24 8.63 -9.11
CA SER A 283 -4.89 8.65 -7.80
C SER A 283 -6.41 8.83 -7.87
N LEU A 284 -6.93 9.51 -8.89
CA LEU A 284 -8.37 9.60 -9.15
C LEU A 284 -8.94 8.20 -9.43
N SER A 285 -8.29 7.42 -10.29
CA SER A 285 -8.71 6.05 -10.55
C SER A 285 -8.57 5.16 -9.31
N CYS A 286 -7.50 5.32 -8.51
CA CYS A 286 -7.33 4.65 -7.22
C CYS A 286 -8.53 4.91 -6.32
N PHE A 287 -8.92 6.19 -6.19
CA PHE A 287 -10.00 6.65 -5.34
C PHE A 287 -11.35 6.12 -5.80
N VAL A 288 -11.65 6.22 -7.10
CA VAL A 288 -12.92 5.73 -7.66
C VAL A 288 -13.10 4.23 -7.43
N ILE A 289 -12.08 3.41 -7.75
CA ILE A 289 -12.18 1.96 -7.53
C ILE A 289 -12.20 1.61 -6.04
N ALA A 290 -11.44 2.33 -5.21
CA ALA A 290 -11.42 2.14 -3.76
C ALA A 290 -12.81 2.39 -3.16
N VAL A 291 -13.44 3.52 -3.50
CA VAL A 291 -14.78 3.88 -3.02
C VAL A 291 -15.81 2.88 -3.54
N ALA A 292 -15.77 2.54 -4.84
CA ALA A 292 -16.72 1.58 -5.41
C ALA A 292 -16.66 0.21 -4.73
N LEU A 293 -15.46 -0.34 -4.54
CA LEU A 293 -15.27 -1.64 -3.89
C LEU A 293 -15.63 -1.58 -2.40
N ASN A 294 -15.17 -0.56 -1.66
CA ASN A 294 -15.42 -0.51 -0.22
C ASN A 294 -16.86 -0.14 0.13
N VAL A 295 -17.54 0.68 -0.68
CA VAL A 295 -18.98 0.88 -0.53
C VAL A 295 -19.74 -0.43 -0.77
N ARG A 296 -19.33 -1.24 -1.75
CA ARG A 296 -19.88 -2.59 -1.92
C ARG A 296 -19.59 -3.48 -0.70
N PHE A 297 -18.37 -3.42 -0.16
CA PHE A 297 -17.95 -4.24 0.99
C PHE A 297 -18.62 -3.84 2.31
N LEU A 298 -19.10 -2.61 2.47
CA LEU A 298 -19.96 -2.24 3.60
C LEU A 298 -21.17 -3.19 3.70
N TYR A 299 -21.84 -3.42 2.56
CA TYR A 299 -23.07 -4.22 2.51
C TYR A 299 -22.82 -5.70 2.23
N LYS A 300 -21.77 -6.03 1.47
CA LYS A 300 -21.35 -7.38 1.11
C LYS A 300 -19.88 -7.58 1.48
N PRO A 301 -19.57 -7.76 2.77
CA PRO A 301 -18.21 -7.92 3.23
C PRO A 301 -17.59 -9.20 2.69
N VAL A 302 -16.26 -9.18 2.65
CA VAL A 302 -15.42 -10.25 2.14
C VAL A 302 -14.63 -10.84 3.31
N LEU A 303 -14.31 -12.14 3.27
CA LEU A 303 -13.45 -12.82 4.26
C LEU A 303 -13.95 -12.73 5.71
N ASP A 304 -15.28 -12.81 5.90
CA ASP A 304 -15.99 -12.73 7.19
C ASP A 304 -15.77 -11.43 7.97
N SER A 305 -15.39 -10.34 7.28
CA SER A 305 -15.40 -9.02 7.90
C SER A 305 -16.82 -8.62 8.35
N PRO A 306 -16.97 -7.86 9.44
CA PRO A 306 -18.28 -7.42 9.90
C PRO A 306 -18.99 -6.55 8.86
N ARG A 307 -20.31 -6.73 8.74
CA ARG A 307 -21.18 -5.88 7.92
C ARG A 307 -21.28 -4.49 8.53
N SER A 308 -21.43 -3.49 7.67
CA SER A 308 -21.71 -2.11 8.07
C SER A 308 -22.70 -1.47 7.08
N SER A 309 -22.88 -0.17 7.21
CA SER A 309 -23.68 0.65 6.30
C SER A 309 -22.99 1.98 6.08
N PHE A 310 -23.40 2.73 5.06
CA PHE A 310 -22.87 4.07 4.83
C PHE A 310 -23.07 5.01 6.04
N ARG A 311 -24.23 4.91 6.73
CA ARG A 311 -24.47 5.65 7.97
C ARG A 311 -23.54 5.20 9.10
N GLY A 312 -23.27 3.90 9.20
CA GLY A 312 -22.30 3.33 10.14
C GLY A 312 -20.89 3.88 9.89
N TYR A 313 -20.47 3.94 8.63
CA TYR A 313 -19.22 4.57 8.24
C TYR A 313 -19.15 6.03 8.69
N LEU A 314 -20.14 6.88 8.35
CA LEU A 314 -20.10 8.30 8.71
C LEU A 314 -19.97 8.54 10.23
N ASN A 315 -20.64 7.71 11.03
CA ASN A 315 -20.62 7.81 12.50
C ASN A 315 -19.37 7.21 13.15
N ASP A 316 -18.57 6.42 12.42
CA ASP A 316 -17.41 5.74 12.97
C ASP A 316 -16.16 6.65 12.99
N TRP A 317 -15.92 7.26 14.15
CA TRP A 317 -14.76 8.11 14.43
C TRP A 317 -13.62 7.38 15.15
N ASN A 318 -13.82 6.15 15.63
CA ASN A 318 -12.83 5.46 16.43
C ASN A 318 -11.66 4.98 15.56
N GLY A 319 -10.52 5.68 15.64
CA GLY A 319 -9.34 5.40 14.81
C GLY A 319 -9.37 6.03 13.42
N ARG A 320 -10.39 6.85 13.08
CA ARG A 320 -10.46 7.56 11.78
C ARG A 320 -9.23 8.42 11.52
N GLY A 321 -8.71 9.12 12.54
CA GLY A 321 -7.51 9.95 12.41
C GLY A 321 -6.28 9.17 11.91
N TRP A 322 -6.08 7.95 12.41
CA TRP A 322 -5.00 7.07 11.96
C TRP A 322 -5.21 6.58 10.52
N ALA A 323 -6.46 6.33 10.11
CA ALA A 323 -6.77 5.91 8.75
C ALA A 323 -6.51 7.05 7.74
N LEU A 324 -6.91 8.28 8.10
CA LEU A 324 -6.61 9.49 7.35
C LEU A 324 -5.09 9.75 7.27
N LEU A 325 -4.37 9.53 8.36
CA LEU A 325 -2.91 9.66 8.38
C LEU A 325 -2.25 8.62 7.46
N ALA A 326 -2.70 7.37 7.50
CA ALA A 326 -2.19 6.31 6.62
C ALA A 326 -2.35 6.66 5.15
N GLY A 327 -3.51 7.20 4.76
CA GLY A 327 -3.77 7.63 3.39
C GLY A 327 -2.91 8.80 2.97
N LEU A 328 -2.76 9.82 3.83
CA LEU A 328 -1.90 10.96 3.58
C LEU A 328 -0.43 10.52 3.40
N ILE A 329 0.07 9.68 4.31
CA ILE A 329 1.44 9.15 4.26
C ILE A 329 1.66 8.36 2.96
N CYS A 330 0.73 7.47 2.58
CA CYS A 330 0.87 6.73 1.33
C CYS A 330 0.87 7.65 0.11
N GLY A 331 -0.02 8.64 0.07
CA GLY A 331 -0.12 9.58 -1.04
C GLY A 331 1.13 10.43 -1.21
N PHE A 332 1.70 10.94 -0.11
CA PHE A 332 2.99 11.62 -0.14
C PHE A 332 4.13 10.68 -0.54
N GLY A 333 4.13 9.45 -0.01
CA GLY A 333 5.09 8.41 -0.39
C GLY A 333 5.09 8.17 -1.90
N ASN A 334 3.93 7.92 -2.51
CA ASN A 334 3.79 7.70 -3.95
C ASN A 334 4.22 8.94 -4.76
N GLY A 335 3.78 10.15 -4.37
CA GLY A 335 4.19 11.39 -5.04
C GLY A 335 5.70 11.57 -5.06
N LEU A 336 6.37 11.34 -3.93
CA LEU A 336 7.82 11.39 -3.81
C LEU A 336 8.54 10.27 -4.58
N GLN A 337 7.96 9.07 -4.63
CA GLN A 337 8.48 7.96 -5.44
C GLN A 337 8.50 8.36 -6.92
N PHE A 338 7.40 8.92 -7.42
CA PHE A 338 7.30 9.32 -8.83
C PHE A 338 8.23 10.49 -9.17
N MET A 339 8.36 11.48 -8.29
CA MET A 339 9.35 12.56 -8.45
C MET A 339 10.78 12.02 -8.49
N GLY A 340 11.12 11.08 -7.61
CA GLY A 340 12.41 10.39 -7.64
C GLY A 340 12.61 9.57 -8.91
N GLY A 341 11.55 8.91 -9.39
CA GLY A 341 11.55 8.09 -10.61
C GLY A 341 11.81 8.89 -11.88
N GLN A 342 11.21 10.07 -12.05
CA GLN A 342 11.54 10.94 -13.18
C GLN A 342 13.00 11.40 -13.15
N ALA A 343 13.55 11.64 -11.97
CA ALA A 343 14.92 12.14 -11.81
C ALA A 343 16.00 11.04 -11.94
N ALA A 344 15.72 9.82 -11.44
CA ALA A 344 16.71 8.74 -11.31
C ALA A 344 16.40 7.48 -12.15
N GLY A 345 15.27 7.45 -12.86
CA GLY A 345 14.72 6.28 -13.55
C GLY A 345 13.71 5.54 -12.69
N TYR A 346 12.61 5.06 -13.29
CA TYR A 346 11.55 4.38 -12.55
C TYR A 346 12.00 3.03 -12.02
N ALA A 347 12.92 2.36 -12.73
CA ALA A 347 13.52 1.11 -12.26
C ALA A 347 14.26 1.28 -10.92
N ALA A 348 14.95 2.41 -10.72
CA ALA A 348 15.57 2.74 -9.44
C ALA A 348 14.54 3.15 -8.39
N SER A 349 13.49 3.88 -8.77
CA SER A 349 12.44 4.29 -7.82
C SER A 349 11.66 3.10 -7.24
N ASP A 350 11.58 1.98 -7.95
CA ASP A 350 10.95 0.75 -7.45
C ASP A 350 11.69 0.18 -6.23
N ALA A 351 12.97 0.48 -6.07
CA ALA A 351 13.74 0.12 -4.87
C ALA A 351 13.18 0.76 -3.59
N VAL A 352 12.35 1.80 -3.69
CA VAL A 352 11.64 2.36 -2.54
C VAL A 352 10.73 1.34 -1.87
N GLN A 353 10.27 0.33 -2.62
CA GLN A 353 9.44 -0.75 -2.07
C GLN A 353 10.24 -1.70 -1.15
N PHE A 354 11.58 -1.55 -1.07
CA PHE A 354 12.41 -2.36 -0.17
C PHE A 354 12.16 -2.11 1.33
N THR A 355 11.49 -1.02 1.74
CA THR A 355 11.19 -0.75 3.17
C THR A 355 10.06 -1.57 3.76
N GLN A 356 9.42 -2.42 2.96
CA GLN A 356 8.41 -3.38 3.39
C GLN A 356 9.03 -4.60 4.15
N LEU A 357 10.20 -4.44 4.77
CA LEU A 357 10.97 -5.47 5.49
C LEU A 357 10.85 -5.37 7.01
#